data_AF-A0A7C7QAF3-F1
#
_entry.id   AF-A0A7C7QAF3-F1
#
_cell.length_a   1.000
_cell.length_b   1.000
_cell.length_c   1.000
_cell.angle_alpha   90.00
_cell.angle_beta   90.00
_cell.angle_gamma   90.00
#
_symmetry.space_group_name_H-M   'P 1'
#
loop_
_entity.id
_entity.type
_entity.pdbx_description
1 polymer ?
#
loop_
_entity_poly.entity_id
_entity_poly.type
_entity_poly.pdbx_seq_one_letter_code
_entity_poly.pdbx_strand_id
1 'polypeptide(L)' 'MAEVTLHVPEPQVIELVRQLSPEGKRAVLQILIPDLDQFQALVDYGSERIRALCIQRGINWDTLSEEERQALIDGLLHEA' A
#
# COMPACT_ATOMS: atom_id res chain seq x y z
N MET A 1 -38.62 15.15 13.53
CA MET A 1 -37.83 14.66 12.38
C MET A 1 -38.34 13.27 12.06
N ALA A 2 -38.71 12.98 10.81
CA ALA A 2 -39.16 11.64 10.44
C ALA A 2 -37.92 10.79 10.16
N GLU A 3 -37.77 9.68 10.88
CA GLU A 3 -36.76 8.67 10.60
C GLU A 3 -37.29 7.72 9.52
N VAL A 4 -36.46 7.44 8.51
CA VAL A 4 -36.76 6.46 7.46
C VAL A 4 -35.69 5.38 7.53
N THR A 5 -36.13 4.14 7.75
CA THR A 5 -35.24 2.98 7.75
C THR A 5 -35.02 2.51 6.32
N LEU A 6 -33.77 2.57 5.85
CA LEU A 6 -33.35 2.06 4.55
C LEU A 6 -32.74 0.67 4.71
N HIS A 7 -33.30 -0.32 4.03
CA HIS A 7 -32.74 -1.66 3.95
C HIS A 7 -31.79 -1.74 2.74
N VAL A 8 -30.49 -1.79 3.01
CA VAL A 8 -29.45 -1.91 1.97
C VAL A 8 -28.90 -3.34 1.99
N PRO A 9 -29.16 -4.17 0.97
CA PRO A 9 -28.61 -5.52 0.92
C PRO A 9 -27.09 -5.50 0.67
N GLU A 10 -26.39 -6.51 1.18
CA GLU A 10 -24.92 -6.61 1.13
C GLU A 10 -24.31 -6.43 -0.28
N PRO A 11 -24.87 -7.01 -1.37
CA PRO A 11 -24.35 -6.74 -2.72
C PRO A 11 -24.36 -5.26 -3.09
N GLN A 12 -25.36 -4.50 -2.63
CA GLN A 12 -25.43 -3.06 -2.88
C GLN A 12 -24.36 -2.30 -2.08
N VAL A 13 -24.02 -2.75 -0.86
CA VAL A 13 -22.90 -2.20 -0.09
C VAL A 13 -21.59 -2.38 -0.84
N ILE A 14 -21.36 -3.56 -1.44
CA ILE A 14 -20.16 -3.84 -2.23
C ILE A 14 -20.07 -2.91 -3.45
N GLU A 15 -21.17 -2.70 -4.18
CA GLU A 15 -21.18 -1.77 -5.32
C GLU A 15 -20.91 -0.32 -4.89
N LEU A 16 -21.43 0.11 -3.73
CA LEU A 16 -21.13 1.44 -3.19
C LEU A 16 -19.64 1.59 -2.84
N VAL A 17 -19.03 0.57 -2.21
CA VAL A 17 -17.60 0.55 -1.92
C VAL A 17 -16.76 0.65 -3.20
N ARG A 18 -17.18 -0.02 -4.28
CA ARG A 18 -16.47 0.04 -5.58
C ARG A 18 -16.50 1.43 -6.21
N GLN A 19 -17.47 2.27 -5.88
CA GLN A 19 -17.60 3.64 -6.40
C GLN A 19 -16.81 4.67 -5.58
N LEU A 20 -16.20 4.28 -4.45
CA LEU A 20 -15.39 5.20 -3.64
C LEU A 20 -14.14 5.69 -4.38
N SER A 21 -13.62 6.84 -3.94
CA SER A 21 -12.30 7.33 -4.36
C SER A 21 -11.19 6.33 -3.97
N PRO A 22 -10.00 6.43 -4.58
CA PRO A 22 -8.86 5.59 -4.20
C PRO A 22 -8.53 5.65 -2.70
N GLU A 23 -8.71 6.81 -2.05
CA GLU A 23 -8.52 7.00 -0.60
C GLU A 23 -9.61 6.28 0.19
N GLY A 24 -10.88 6.40 -0.23
CA GLY A 24 -12.00 5.72 0.42
C GLY A 24 -11.88 4.20 0.35
N LYS A 25 -11.44 3.67 -0.79
CA LYS A 25 -11.16 2.23 -0.94
C LYS A 25 -10.04 1.76 -0.01
N ARG A 26 -8.96 2.54 0.12
CA ARG A 26 -7.87 2.27 1.07
C ARG A 26 -8.37 2.23 2.50
N ALA A 27 -9.20 3.19 2.92
CA ALA A 27 -9.79 3.20 4.26
C ALA A 27 -10.66 1.97 4.52
N VAL A 28 -11.46 1.53 3.54
CA VAL A 28 -12.25 0.29 3.67
C VAL A 28 -11.34 -0.93 3.84
N LEU A 29 -10.26 -1.03 3.06
CA LEU A 29 -9.30 -2.13 3.20
C LEU A 29 -8.63 -2.14 4.57
N GLN A 30 -8.25 -0.97 5.11
CA GLN A 30 -7.65 -0.85 6.46
C GLN A 30 -8.59 -1.37 7.56
N ILE A 31 -9.90 -1.18 7.39
CA ILE A 31 -10.91 -1.67 8.32
C ILE A 31 -11.14 -3.18 8.16
N LEU A 32 -11.13 -3.68 6.92
CA LEU A 32 -11.52 -5.07 6.62
C LEU A 32 -10.37 -6.07 6.71
N ILE A 33 -9.13 -5.63 6.53
CA ILE A 33 -7.95 -6.48 6.54
C ILE A 33 -7.22 -6.27 7.87
N PRO A 34 -7.18 -7.29 8.76
CA PRO A 34 -6.40 -7.24 9.97
C PRO A 34 -4.93 -6.91 9.66
N ASP A 35 -4.31 -6.09 10.50
CA ASP A 35 -2.89 -5.73 10.43
C ASP A 35 -2.47 -5.00 9.14
N LEU A 36 -3.40 -4.50 8.32
CA LEU A 36 -3.05 -3.77 7.10
C LEU A 36 -2.23 -2.50 7.39
N ASP A 37 -2.54 -1.78 8.47
CA ASP A 37 -1.76 -0.62 8.90
C ASP A 37 -0.34 -1.01 9.32
N GLN A 38 -0.20 -2.17 9.98
CA GLN A 38 1.11 -2.69 10.36
C GLN A 38 1.92 -3.11 9.12
N PHE A 39 1.27 -3.75 8.15
CA PHE A 39 1.87 -4.08 6.87
C PHE A 39 2.30 -2.82 6.11
N GLN A 40 1.44 -1.81 6.05
CA GLN A 40 1.77 -0.53 5.42
C GLN A 40 2.97 0.14 6.08
N ALA A 41 3.03 0.15 7.42
CA ALA A 41 4.17 0.68 8.16
C ALA A 41 5.49 -0.06 7.83
N LEU A 42 5.45 -1.38 7.65
CA LEU A 42 6.61 -2.16 7.22
C LEU A 42 7.05 -1.83 5.79
N VAL A 43 6.09 -1.66 4.87
CA VAL A 43 6.35 -1.25 3.48
C VAL A 43 6.96 0.13 3.42
N ASP A 44 6.41 1.09 4.18
CA ASP A 44 6.91 2.47 4.23
C ASP A 44 8.33 2.50 4.79
N TYR A 45 8.57 1.81 5.92
CA TYR A 45 9.90 1.67 6.50
C TYR A 45 10.91 1.08 5.51
N GLY A 46 10.57 -0.04 4.85
CA GLY A 46 11.44 -0.66 3.85
C GLY A 46 11.74 0.28 2.68
N SER A 47 10.72 1.01 2.23
CA SER A 47 10.81 1.97 1.12
C SER A 47 11.69 3.19 1.45
N GLU A 48 11.63 3.71 2.67
CA GLU A 48 12.52 4.78 3.12
C GLU A 48 13.97 4.30 3.23
N ARG A 49 14.16 3.11 3.83
CA ARG A 49 15.48 2.52 4.03
C ARG A 49 16.18 2.25 2.70
N ILE A 50 15.49 1.67 1.72
CA ILE A 50 16.10 1.37 0.42
C ILE A 50 16.43 2.63 -0.36
N ARG A 51 15.58 3.67 -0.32
CA ARG A 51 15.88 4.97 -0.94
C ARG A 51 17.09 5.63 -0.32
N ALA A 52 17.18 5.68 1.01
CA ALA A 52 18.33 6.24 1.71
C ALA A 52 19.63 5.52 1.33
N LEU A 53 19.58 4.19 1.23
CA LEU A 53 20.70 3.34 0.83
C LEU A 53 21.13 3.57 -0.63
N CYS A 54 20.16 3.75 -1.54
CA CYS A 54 20.41 4.07 -2.94
C CYS A 54 21.06 5.46 -3.10
N ILE A 55 20.56 6.46 -2.37
CA ILE A 55 21.13 7.82 -2.36
C ILE A 55 22.61 7.78 -1.94
N GLN A 56 22.97 7.00 -0.92
CA GLN A 56 24.36 6.83 -0.48
C GLN A 56 25.25 6.22 -1.57
N ARG A 57 24.69 5.37 -2.44
CA ARG A 57 25.39 4.76 -3.58
C ARG A 57 25.27 5.55 -4.88
N GLY A 58 24.65 6.73 -4.86
CA GLY A 58 24.43 7.56 -6.07
C GLY A 58 23.39 7.00 -7.04
N ILE A 59 22.52 6.09 -6.58
CA ILE A 59 21.47 5.45 -7.37
C ILE A 59 20.14 6.13 -7.07
N ASN A 60 19.34 6.42 -8.11
CA ASN A 60 17.97 6.87 -7.94
C ASN A 60 17.00 5.66 -8.01
N TRP A 61 16.45 5.28 -6.86
CA TRP A 61 15.54 4.12 -6.74
C TRP A 61 14.27 4.25 -7.60
N ASP A 62 13.72 5.46 -7.71
CA ASP A 62 12.43 5.68 -8.37
C ASP A 62 12.54 5.63 -9.90
N THR A 63 13.75 5.67 -10.47
CA THR A 63 13.99 5.51 -11.91
C THR A 63 14.27 4.08 -12.36
N LEU A 64 14.50 3.16 -11.42
CA LEU A 64 14.79 1.76 -11.73
C LEU A 64 13.54 1.00 -12.15
N SER A 65 13.68 0.09 -13.12
CA SER A 65 12.68 -0.93 -13.43
C SER A 65 12.51 -1.91 -12.27
N GLU A 66 11.45 -2.73 -12.31
CA GLU A 66 11.24 -3.76 -11.30
C GLU A 66 12.37 -4.79 -11.30
N GLU A 67 12.86 -5.20 -12.47
CA GLU A 67 13.98 -6.13 -12.62
C GLU A 67 15.29 -5.53 -12.08
N GLU A 68 15.54 -4.26 -12.34
CA GLU A 68 16.73 -3.56 -11.82
C GLU A 68 16.69 -3.42 -10.29
N ARG A 69 15.50 -3.15 -9.73
CA ARG A 69 15.29 -3.12 -8.28
C ARG A 69 15.54 -4.49 -7.66
N GLN A 70 15.04 -5.56 -8.28
CA GLN A 70 15.25 -6.93 -7.81
C GLN A 70 16.74 -7.29 -7.81
N ALA A 71 17.45 -7.03 -8.92
CA ALA A 71 18.88 -7.29 -9.02
C ALA A 71 19.70 -6.50 -7.98
N LEU A 72 19.32 -5.26 -7.72
CA LEU A 72 19.94 -4.43 -6.67
C LEU A 72 19.69 -5.03 -5.27
N ILE A 73 18.45 -5.39 -4.94
CA ILE A 73 18.11 -6.02 -3.65
C ILE A 73 18.90 -7.32 -3.48
N ASP A 74 18.95 -8.16 -4.52
CA ASP A 74 19.69 -9.41 -4.48
C ASP A 74 21.18 -9.16 -4.24
N GLY A 75 21.78 -8.16 -4.90
CA GLY A 75 23.16 -7.76 -4.63
C GLY A 75 23.37 -7.36 -3.15
N LEU A 76 22.50 -6.49 -2.62
CA LEU A 76 22.57 -6.02 -1.24
C LEU A 76 22.45 -7.14 -0.20
N LEU A 77 21.62 -8.16 -0.46
CA LEU A 77 21.44 -9.29 0.45
C LEU A 77 22.66 -10.23 0.50
N HIS A 78 23.50 -10.20 -0.53
CA HIS A 78 24.70 -11.03 -0.63
C HIS A 78 26.00 -10.25 -0.35
N GLU A 79 25.91 -8.95 -0.05
CA GLU A 79 27.01 -8.12 0.46
C GLU A 79 27.17 -8.39 1.97
N ALA A 80 28.31 -8.97 2.37
CA ALA A 80 28.64 -9.34 3.75
C ALA A 80 29.21 -8.17 4.57
#